data_AF-A0A539E2F4-F1
#
_entry.id   AF-A0A539E2F4-F1
#
_cell.length_a   1.000
_cell.length_b   1.000
_cell.length_c   1.000
_cell.angle_alpha   90.00
_cell.angle_beta   90.00
_cell.angle_gamma   90.00
#
_symmetry.space_group_name_H-M   'P 1'
#
loop_
_entity.id
_entity.type
_entity.pdbx_description
1 polymer ?
#
loop_
_entity_poly.entity_id
_entity_poly.type
_entity_poly.pdbx_seq_one_letter_code
_entity_poly.pdbx_strand_id
1 'polypeptide(L)'
;MTMAIPLLGLLLVAASARLARFPTLLGQSANLLLLLVAMVACFVGALVVARRVGRDVAPGRPGPIVLSWPFLLAVGLLMRIPLLLAPPQLSDDIYRYLWDGRVAVIGVNPYRHAPTDTALAS
;
A
#
# COMPACT_ATOMS: atom_id res chain seq x y z
N MET A 1 -25.13 -12.69 -2.76
CA MET A 1 -23.82 -12.74 -2.07
C MET A 1 -22.63 -12.81 -3.04
N THR A 2 -22.74 -13.52 -4.16
CA THR A 2 -21.69 -13.61 -5.19
C THR A 2 -21.30 -12.27 -5.83
N MET A 3 -22.24 -11.32 -5.97
CA MET A 3 -21.96 -9.96 -6.47
C MET A 3 -21.15 -9.08 -5.51
N ALA A 4 -21.04 -9.45 -4.22
CA ALA A 4 -20.28 -8.64 -3.26
C ALA A 4 -18.77 -8.74 -3.47
N ILE A 5 -18.25 -9.90 -3.88
CA ILE A 5 -16.82 -10.11 -4.13
C ILE A 5 -16.28 -9.21 -5.27
N PRO A 6 -16.89 -9.17 -6.47
CA PRO A 6 -16.40 -8.28 -7.54
C PRO A 6 -16.53 -6.79 -7.16
N LEU A 7 -17.57 -6.41 -6.42
CA LEU A 7 -17.70 -5.03 -5.92
C LEU A 7 -16.56 -4.66 -4.97
N LEU A 8 -16.25 -5.53 -3.99
CA LEU A 8 -15.15 -5.32 -3.06
C LEU A 8 -13.79 -5.32 -3.78
N GLY A 9 -13.62 -6.17 -4.79
CA GLY A 9 -12.46 -6.16 -5.68
C GLY A 9 -12.30 -4.85 -6.45
N LEU A 10 -13.41 -4.31 -6.98
CA LEU A 10 -13.41 -3.02 -7.66
C LEU A 10 -13.06 -1.86 -6.71
N LEU A 11 -13.60 -1.87 -5.48
CA LEU A 11 -13.27 -0.88 -4.46
C LEU A 11 -11.79 -0.92 -4.07
N LEU A 12 -11.22 -2.13 -3.97
CA LEU A 12 -9.79 -2.34 -3.75
C LEU A 12 -8.94 -1.75 -4.89
N VAL A 13 -9.30 -2.03 -6.15
CA VAL A 13 -8.62 -1.46 -7.32
C VAL A 13 -8.73 0.07 -7.34
N ALA A 14 -9.91 0.62 -7.04
CA ALA A 14 -10.13 2.06 -6.98
C ALA A 14 -9.29 2.73 -5.86
N ALA A 15 -9.19 2.10 -4.69
CA ALA A 15 -8.36 2.58 -3.59
C ALA A 15 -6.87 2.58 -3.97
N SER A 16 -6.36 1.53 -4.60
CA SER A 16 -4.99 1.50 -5.15
C SER A 16 -4.75 2.60 -6.19
N ALA A 17 -5.69 2.80 -7.11
CA ALA A 17 -5.60 3.87 -8.11
C ALA A 17 -5.63 5.26 -7.47
N ARG A 18 -6.40 5.46 -6.39
CA ARG A 18 -6.41 6.72 -5.64
C ARG A 18 -5.08 6.97 -4.94
N LEU A 19 -4.45 5.92 -4.41
CA LEU A 19 -3.12 5.98 -3.79
C LEU A 19 -2.04 6.37 -4.81
N ALA A 20 -2.08 5.77 -6.01
CA ALA A 20 -1.13 6.05 -7.09
C ALA A 20 -1.14 7.50 -7.59
N ARG A 21 -2.22 8.25 -7.32
CA ARG A 21 -2.39 9.64 -7.77
C ARG A 21 -1.88 10.69 -6.76
N PHE A 22 -1.40 10.28 -5.59
CA PHE A 22 -0.79 11.25 -4.68
C PHE A 22 0.56 11.72 -5.24
N PRO A 23 0.77 13.04 -5.37
CA PRO A 23 2.07 13.57 -5.80
C PRO A 23 3.13 13.46 -4.70
N THR A 24 2.71 13.49 -3.43
CA THR A 24 3.54 13.24 -2.26
C THR A 24 2.73 12.51 -1.19
N LEU A 25 3.35 11.56 -0.48
CA LEU A 25 2.80 10.92 0.72
C LEU A 25 3.04 11.75 1.99
N LEU A 26 4.02 12.67 1.94
CA LEU A 26 4.40 13.48 3.08
C LEU A 26 3.23 14.39 3.48
N GLY A 27 2.90 14.41 4.78
CA GLY A 27 1.79 15.21 5.30
C GLY A 27 0.38 14.67 5.01
N GLN A 28 0.24 13.53 4.31
CA GLN A 28 -1.05 12.93 3.97
C GLN A 28 -1.49 11.80 4.93
N SER A 29 -0.96 11.77 6.16
CA SER A 29 -1.11 10.64 7.10
C SER A 29 -2.56 10.23 7.34
N ALA A 30 -3.48 11.19 7.52
CA ALA A 30 -4.91 10.90 7.71
C ALA A 30 -5.55 10.24 6.47
N ASN A 31 -5.25 10.75 5.28
CA ASN A 31 -5.76 10.20 4.02
C ASN A 31 -5.21 8.81 3.74
N LEU A 32 -3.92 8.59 4.04
CA LEU A 32 -3.27 7.29 3.90
C LEU A 32 -3.83 6.28 4.90
N LEU A 33 -4.06 6.70 6.15
CA LEU A 33 -4.69 5.85 7.16
C LEU A 33 -6.11 5.48 6.75
N LEU A 34 -6.90 6.44 6.27
CA LEU A 34 -8.26 6.19 5.80
C LEU A 34 -8.28 5.21 4.62
N LEU A 35 -7.39 5.40 3.64
CA LEU A 35 -7.26 4.48 2.50
C LEU A 35 -6.82 3.09 2.94
N LEU A 36 -5.86 3.00 3.87
CA LEU A 36 -5.42 1.72 4.43
C LEU A 36 -6.58 1.01 5.13
N VAL A 37 -7.32 1.70 5.99
CA VAL A 37 -8.48 1.14 6.68
C VAL A 37 -9.56 0.69 5.68
N ALA A 38 -9.84 1.49 4.65
CA ALA A 38 -10.80 1.13 3.61
C ALA A 38 -10.36 -0.12 2.82
N MET A 39 -9.07 -0.22 2.47
CA MET A 39 -8.51 -1.39 1.79
C MET A 39 -8.57 -2.64 2.67
N VAL A 40 -8.19 -2.53 3.94
CA VAL A 40 -8.29 -3.64 4.92
C VAL A 40 -9.74 -4.07 5.11
N ALA A 41 -10.67 -3.12 5.23
CA ALA A 41 -12.09 -3.42 5.36
C ALA A 41 -12.64 -4.14 4.11
N CYS A 42 -12.27 -3.70 2.90
CA CYS A 42 -12.67 -4.38 1.67
C CYS A 42 -12.09 -5.80 1.57
N PHE A 43 -10.82 -5.99 1.95
CA PHE A 43 -10.17 -7.29 1.97
C PHE A 43 -10.81 -8.24 2.98
N VAL A 44 -11.03 -7.80 4.22
CA VAL A 44 -11.70 -8.59 5.26
C VAL A 44 -13.13 -8.91 4.84
N GLY A 45 -13.86 -7.94 4.29
CA GLY A 45 -15.19 -8.16 3.72
C GLY A 45 -15.18 -9.26 2.64
N ALA A 46 -14.20 -9.22 1.73
CA ALA A 46 -14.05 -10.21 0.67
C ALA A 46 -13.76 -11.60 1.25
N LEU A 47 -12.89 -11.70 2.27
CA LEU A 47 -12.62 -12.96 2.98
C LEU A 47 -13.85 -13.51 3.71
N VAL A 48 -14.63 -12.66 4.36
CA VAL A 48 -15.86 -13.08 5.06
C VAL A 48 -16.89 -13.61 4.05
N VAL A 49 -17.10 -12.89 2.94
CA VAL A 49 -18.01 -13.35 1.88
C VAL A 49 -17.49 -14.63 1.24
N ALA A 50 -16.18 -14.73 0.95
CA ALA A 50 -15.57 -15.93 0.38
C ALA A 50 -15.74 -17.16 1.28
N ARG A 51 -15.53 -17.01 2.60
CA ARG A 51 -15.75 -18.10 3.58
C ARG A 51 -17.21 -18.52 3.68
N ARG A 52 -18.17 -17.59 3.56
CA ARG A 52 -19.60 -17.92 3.53
C ARG A 52 -19.95 -18.68 2.25
N VAL A 53 -19.58 -18.13 1.10
CA VAL A 53 -19.81 -18.75 -0.21
C VAL A 53 -19.16 -20.14 -0.29
N GLY A 54 -17.94 -20.29 0.21
CA GLY A 54 -17.23 -21.58 0.20
C GLY A 54 -17.87 -22.66 1.09
N ARG A 55 -18.61 -22.29 2.14
CA ARG A 55 -19.38 -23.26 2.95
C ARG A 55 -20.59 -23.81 2.19
N ASP A 56 -21.16 -23.01 1.30
CA ASP A 56 -22.36 -23.36 0.54
C ASP A 56 -22.04 -24.17 -0.73
N VAL A 57 -20.75 -24.35 -1.06
CA VAL A 57 -20.32 -25.15 -2.22
C VAL A 57 -20.34 -26.63 -1.88
N ALA A 58 -21.24 -27.37 -2.53
CA ALA A 58 -21.34 -28.82 -2.38
C ALA A 58 -20.06 -29.53 -2.89
N PRO A 59 -19.61 -30.63 -2.25
CA PRO A 59 -18.48 -31.43 -2.72
C PRO A 59 -18.67 -31.86 -4.18
N GLY A 60 -17.63 -31.69 -5.00
CA GLY A 60 -17.64 -32.08 -6.42
C GLY A 60 -18.29 -31.08 -7.38
N ARG A 61 -18.88 -29.98 -6.91
CA ARG A 61 -19.32 -28.88 -7.78
C ARG A 61 -18.21 -27.83 -7.92
N PRO A 62 -17.97 -27.31 -9.13
CA PRO A 62 -17.03 -26.20 -9.29
C PRO A 62 -17.54 -24.99 -8.50
N GLY A 63 -16.65 -24.41 -7.68
CA GLY A 63 -16.95 -23.19 -6.95
C GLY A 63 -17.25 -22.01 -7.88
N PRO A 64 -17.86 -20.93 -7.38
CA PRO A 64 -18.19 -19.78 -8.20
C PRO A 64 -16.93 -19.11 -8.76
N ILE A 65 -17.01 -18.58 -9.98
CA ILE A 65 -15.89 -17.98 -10.72
C ILE A 65 -15.15 -16.88 -9.94
N VAL A 66 -15.86 -16.17 -9.06
CA VAL A 66 -15.33 -15.11 -8.18
C VAL A 66 -14.34 -15.64 -7.11
N LEU A 67 -14.27 -16.94 -6.90
CA LEU A 67 -13.29 -17.61 -6.04
C LEU A 67 -12.21 -18.36 -6.83
N SER A 68 -12.26 -18.30 -8.17
CA SER A 68 -11.27 -18.96 -9.01
C SER A 68 -9.92 -18.24 -8.95
N TRP A 69 -8.82 -19.01 -9.06
CA TRP A 69 -7.46 -18.46 -9.12
C TRP A 69 -7.29 -17.36 -10.19
N PRO A 70 -7.77 -17.53 -11.44
CA PRO A 70 -7.63 -16.50 -12.47
C PRO A 70 -8.29 -15.18 -12.08
N PHE A 71 -9.49 -15.23 -11.47
CA PHE A 71 -10.18 -14.03 -11.02
C PHE A 71 -9.41 -13.31 -9.90
N LEU A 72 -8.94 -14.05 -8.89
CA LEU A 72 -8.18 -13.49 -7.77
C LEU A 72 -6.86 -12.87 -8.24
N LEU A 73 -6.17 -13.53 -9.17
CA LEU A 73 -4.95 -13.03 -9.79
C LEU A 73 -5.21 -11.76 -10.61
N ALA A 74 -6.30 -11.72 -11.39
CA ALA A 74 -6.68 -10.55 -12.17
C ALA A 74 -6.93 -9.33 -11.26
N VAL A 75 -7.70 -9.49 -10.18
CA VAL A 75 -7.92 -8.42 -9.19
C VAL A 75 -6.59 -7.97 -8.57
N GLY A 76 -5.75 -8.93 -8.15
CA GLY A 76 -4.45 -8.64 -7.55
C GLY A 76 -3.49 -7.89 -8.48
N LEU A 77 -3.52 -8.19 -9.78
CA LEU A 77 -2.75 -7.50 -10.80
C LEU A 77 -3.29 -6.10 -11.08
N LEU A 78 -4.61 -5.96 -11.25
CA LEU A 78 -5.27 -4.68 -11.47
C LEU A 78 -5.05 -3.71 -10.31
N MET A 79 -4.95 -4.20 -9.07
CA MET A 79 -4.57 -3.38 -7.91
C MET A 79 -3.14 -2.86 -7.96
N ARG A 80 -2.22 -3.57 -8.64
CA ARG A 80 -0.79 -3.24 -8.67
C ARG A 80 -0.41 -2.35 -9.83
N ILE A 81 -1.08 -2.47 -10.98
CA ILE A 81 -0.78 -1.68 -12.18
C ILE A 81 -0.72 -0.17 -11.90
N PRO A 82 -1.69 0.46 -11.21
CA PRO A 82 -1.61 1.89 -10.91
C PRO A 82 -0.38 2.26 -10.08
N LEU A 83 0.01 1.39 -9.14
CA LEU A 83 1.14 1.62 -8.24
C LEU A 83 2.49 1.46 -8.94
N LEU A 84 2.58 0.57 -9.93
CA LEU A 84 3.78 0.41 -10.76
C LEU A 84 4.08 1.63 -11.63
N LEU A 85 3.04 2.40 -11.97
CA LEU A 85 3.14 3.62 -12.78
C LEU A 85 3.22 4.88 -11.91
N ALA A 86 3.07 4.75 -10.59
CA ALA A 86 3.13 5.88 -9.67
C ALA A 86 4.58 6.37 -9.55
N PRO A 87 4.79 7.69 -9.38
CA PRO A 87 6.13 8.22 -9.12
C PRO A 87 6.72 7.60 -7.84
N PRO A 88 8.03 7.33 -7.79
CA PRO A 88 8.68 6.81 -6.59
C PRO A 88 8.57 7.85 -5.47
N GLN A 89 7.90 7.50 -4.38
CA GLN A 89 7.63 8.42 -3.26
C GLN A 89 8.65 8.23 -2.13
N LEU A 90 9.94 8.16 -2.48
CA LEU A 90 11.02 7.95 -1.51
C LEU A 90 10.98 9.02 -0.40
N SER A 91 11.31 8.61 0.82
CA SER A 91 11.57 9.55 1.91
C SER A 91 12.86 10.33 1.65
N ASP A 92 12.90 11.58 2.08
CA ASP A 92 14.10 12.43 2.06
C ASP A 92 15.17 11.96 3.08
N ASP A 93 14.91 10.89 3.82
CA ASP A 93 15.85 10.30 4.79
C ASP A 93 17.19 9.91 4.17
N ILE A 94 17.24 9.66 2.86
CA ILE A 94 18.50 9.41 2.17
C ILE A 94 19.49 10.59 2.30
N TYR A 95 18.98 11.83 2.26
CA TYR A 95 19.79 13.03 2.44
C TYR A 95 20.29 13.17 3.87
N ARG A 96 19.46 12.78 4.84
CA ARG A 96 19.84 12.72 6.26
C ARG A 96 20.93 11.68 6.49
N TYR A 97 20.83 10.49 5.92
CA TYR A 97 21.88 9.47 6.05
C TYR A 97 23.21 9.86 5.40
N LEU A 98 23.15 10.55 4.25
CA LEU A 98 24.35 11.11 3.62
C LEU A 98 25.03 12.17 4.50
N TRP A 99 24.25 12.99 5.20
CA TRP A 99 24.76 13.91 6.21
C TRP A 99 25.37 13.17 7.38
N ASP A 100 24.65 12.22 7.98
CA ASP A 100 25.09 11.45 9.14
C ASP A 100 26.43 10.76 8.86
N GLY A 101 26.61 10.22 7.64
CA GLY A 101 27.87 9.63 7.19
C GLY A 101 29.02 10.65 7.13
N ARG A 102 28.79 11.84 6.57
CA ARG A 102 29.81 12.91 6.53
C ARG A 102 30.24 13.34 7.92
N VAL A 103 29.29 13.53 8.84
CA VAL A 103 29.57 13.94 10.22
C VAL A 103 30.28 12.83 10.99
N ALA A 104 29.91 11.56 10.77
CA ALA A 104 30.57 10.43 11.39
C ALA A 104 32.04 10.25 10.93
N VAL A 105 32.35 10.53 9.65
CA VAL A 105 33.71 10.43 9.09
C VAL A 105 34.70 11.37 9.79
N ILE A 106 34.23 12.54 10.25
CA ILE A 106 35.04 13.49 11.02
C ILE A 106 35.02 13.23 12.54
N GLY A 107 34.49 12.08 12.97
CA GLY A 107 34.44 11.66 14.38
C GLY A 107 33.39 12.40 15.22
N VAL A 108 32.48 13.13 14.58
CA VAL A 108 31.42 13.89 15.27
C VAL A 108 30.15 13.04 15.36
N ASN A 109 29.43 13.15 16.47
CA ASN A 109 28.15 12.46 16.63
C ASN A 109 27.05 13.18 15.80
N PRO A 110 26.48 12.53 14.77
CA PRO A 110 25.49 13.16 13.88
C PRO A 110 24.19 13.54 14.58
N TYR A 111 23.85 12.90 15.70
CA TYR A 111 22.65 13.22 16.48
C TYR A 111 22.80 14.50 17.31
N ARG A 112 24.00 15.08 17.39
CA ARG A 112 24.22 16.38 18.04
C ARG A 112 24.04 17.57 17.10
N HIS A 113 24.09 17.34 15.79
CA HIS A 113 24.10 18.41 14.80
C HIS A 113 23.15 18.09 13.64
N ALA A 114 22.11 18.90 13.51
CA ALA A 114 21.19 18.78 12.39
C ALA A 114 21.88 19.18 11.07
N PRO A 115 21.41 18.71 9.90
CA PRO A 115 21.93 19.11 8.60
C PRO A 115 21.92 20.63 8.34
N THR A 116 21.08 21.37 9.06
CA THR A 116 20.98 22.84 8.98
C THR A 116 21.84 23.56 10.02
N ASP A 117 22.60 22.84 10.84
CA ASP A 117 23.46 23.43 11.87
C ASP A 117 24.66 24.13 11.21
N THR A 118 24.78 25.44 11.47
CA THR A 118 25.86 26.27 10.93
C THR A 118 27.25 25.84 11.42
N ALA A 119 27.34 25.13 12.55
CA ALA A 119 28.61 24.63 13.09
C ALA A 119 29.32 23.64 12.16
N LEU A 120 28.59 23.01 11.23
CA LEU A 120 29.09 22.05 10.26
C LEU A 120 28.74 22.44 8.81
N ALA A 121 28.35 23.71 8.58
CA ALA A 121 28.08 24.24 7.25
C ALA A 121 29.41 24.54 6.54
N SER A 122 29.98 23.51 5.88
CA SER A 122 31.18 23.59 5.05
C SER A 122 30.88 23.22 3.61
#